data_AF-A0AB39XKN3-F1
#
_entry.id   AF-A0AB39XKN3-F1
#
_cell.length_a   1.000
_cell.length_b   1.000
_cell.length_c   1.000
_cell.angle_alpha   90.00
_cell.angle_beta   90.00
_cell.angle_gamma   90.00
#
_symmetry.space_group_name_H-M   'P 1'
#
loop_
_entity.id
_entity.type
_entity.pdbx_description
1 polymer ?
#
loop_
_entity_poly.entity_id
_entity_poly.type
_entity_poly.pdbx_seq_one_letter_code
_entity_poly.pdbx_strand_id
1 'polypeptide(L)'
;MIALPPERIPLVKNLRADIAIDPLKAIFDKLGQTEPLVAPAHGDMHATNVLVRHGDAILIDFEKLEPHFPLTYDPASLEGGLFVEGFIEDLKKKSLRPRSS
;
A
#
# COMPACT_ATOMS: atom_id res chain seq x y z
N MET A 1 -7.27 15.06 12.45
CA MET A 1 -8.16 14.83 11.29
C MET A 1 -7.33 15.01 10.03
N ILE A 2 -7.41 14.08 9.07
CA ILE A 2 -6.69 14.21 7.80
C ILE A 2 -7.41 15.23 6.92
N ALA A 3 -6.70 16.27 6.47
CA ALA A 3 -7.24 17.23 5.51
C ALA A 3 -7.31 16.59 4.12
N LEU A 4 -8.52 16.44 3.60
CA LEU A 4 -8.75 15.90 2.25
C LEU A 4 -9.02 17.04 1.27
N PRO A 5 -8.47 17.00 0.04
CA PRO A 5 -8.91 17.88 -1.03
C PRO A 5 -10.43 17.73 -1.25
N PRO A 6 -11.19 18.83 -1.42
CA PRO A 6 -12.65 18.79 -1.53
C PRO A 6 -13.19 17.79 -2.56
N GLU A 7 -12.49 17.66 -3.69
CA GLU A 7 -12.81 16.74 -4.79
C GLU A 7 -12.65 15.26 -4.44
N ARG A 8 -11.88 14.93 -3.39
CA ARG A 8 -11.67 13.54 -2.94
C ARG A 8 -12.69 13.10 -1.89
N ILE A 9 -13.30 14.03 -1.15
CA ILE A 9 -14.23 13.73 -0.04
C ILE A 9 -15.34 12.73 -0.43
N PRO A 10 -16.04 12.86 -1.57
CA PRO A 10 -17.11 11.92 -1.94
C PRO A 10 -16.59 10.49 -2.18
N LEU A 11 -15.44 10.36 -2.85
CA LEU A 11 -14.82 9.07 -3.13
C LEU A 11 -14.40 8.38 -1.83
N VAL A 12 -13.73 9.12 -0.96
CA VAL A 12 -13.15 8.61 0.30
C VAL A 12 -14.28 8.16 1.25
N LYS A 13 -15.39 8.90 1.30
CA LYS A 13 -16.61 8.47 2.03
C LYS A 13 -17.24 7.20 1.47
N ASN A 14 -17.32 7.05 0.14
CA ASN A 14 -17.86 5.83 -0.49
C ASN A 14 -17.02 4.59 -0.19
N LEU A 15 -15.71 4.75 -0.01
CA LEU A 15 -14.79 3.70 0.39
C LEU A 15 -14.80 3.43 1.91
N ARG A 16 -15.72 4.07 2.66
CA ARG A 16 -15.86 3.98 4.12
C ARG A 16 -14.58 4.37 4.87
N ALA A 17 -13.78 5.25 4.29
CA ALA A 17 -12.58 5.71 4.95
C ALA A 17 -12.92 6.55 6.19
N ASP A 18 -12.16 6.34 7.25
CA ASP A 18 -12.17 7.16 8.45
C ASP A 18 -11.06 8.21 8.37
N ILE A 19 -11.40 9.46 8.70
CA ILE A 19 -10.47 10.60 8.71
C ILE A 19 -10.04 10.98 10.14
N ALA A 20 -10.60 10.32 11.14
CA ALA A 20 -10.19 10.44 12.53
C ALA A 20 -8.80 9.80 12.69
N ILE A 21 -7.85 10.59 13.20
CA ILE A 21 -6.48 10.13 13.39
C ILE A 21 -6.26 9.53 14.77
N ASP A 22 -7.14 9.82 15.73
CA ASP A 22 -6.97 9.41 17.14
C ASP A 22 -6.94 7.89 17.32
N PRO A 23 -7.78 7.08 16.66
CA PRO A 23 -7.69 5.62 16.75
C PRO A 23 -6.35 5.09 16.22
N LEU A 24 -5.86 5.65 15.11
CA LEU A 24 -4.58 5.29 14.51
C LEU A 24 -3.42 5.69 15.44
N LYS A 25 -3.48 6.88 16.03
CA LYS A 25 -2.51 7.34 17.02
C LYS A 25 -2.47 6.42 18.23
N ALA A 26 -3.63 6.01 18.76
CA ALA A 26 -3.69 5.08 19.89
C ALA A 26 -3.05 3.72 19.56
N ILE A 27 -3.18 3.24 18.33
CA ILE A 27 -2.49 2.02 17.86
C ILE A 27 -0.97 2.25 17.84
N PHE A 28 -0.49 3.36 17.29
CA PHE A 28 0.93 3.70 17.29
C PHE A 28 1.50 3.86 18.69
N ASP A 29 0.79 4.55 19.60
CA ASP A 29 1.23 4.73 20.98
C ASP A 29 1.31 3.38 21.72
N LYS A 30 0.35 2.47 21.45
CA LYS A 30 0.31 1.12 22.03
C LYS A 30 1.41 0.21 21.48
N LEU A 31 1.64 0.23 20.17
CA LEU A 31 2.53 -0.72 19.49
C LEU A 31 3.96 -0.18 19.32
N GLY A 32 4.16 1.13 19.37
CA GLY A 32 5.48 1.76 19.19
C GLY A 32 6.49 1.44 20.28
N GLN A 33 6.03 0.85 21.40
CA GLN A 33 6.90 0.35 22.47
C GLN A 33 7.21 -1.15 22.34
N THR A 34 6.67 -1.82 21.31
CA THR A 34 6.93 -3.25 21.08
C THR A 34 8.14 -3.42 20.17
N GLU A 35 8.97 -4.41 20.47
CA GLU A 35 10.10 -4.76 19.61
C GLU A 35 9.59 -5.62 18.44
N PRO A 36 9.79 -5.18 17.19
CA PRO A 36 9.36 -5.97 16.04
C PRO A 36 10.27 -7.18 15.87
N LEU A 37 9.72 -8.26 15.33
CA LEU A 37 10.55 -9.32 14.76
C LEU A 37 11.19 -8.81 13.47
N VAL A 38 12.49 -9.05 13.35
CA VAL A 38 13.34 -8.50 12.29
C VAL A 38 14.08 -9.61 11.56
N ALA A 39 14.26 -9.43 10.26
CA ALA A 39 15.06 -10.30 9.39
C ALA A 39 15.52 -9.51 8.16
N PRO A 40 16.33 -10.13 7.27
CA PRO A 40 16.60 -9.54 5.97
C PRO A 40 15.29 -9.31 5.19
N ALA A 41 15.17 -8.13 4.60
CA ALA A 41 14.07 -7.74 3.73
C ALA A 41 14.60 -7.35 2.35
N HIS A 42 13.75 -7.46 1.34
CA HIS A 42 14.01 -6.98 -0.01
C HIS A 42 14.20 -5.47 -0.04
N GLY A 43 13.46 -4.72 0.79
CA GLY A 43 13.62 -3.28 0.97
C GLY A 43 12.99 -2.41 -0.13
N ASP A 44 12.43 -3.04 -1.17
CA ASP A 44 11.76 -2.36 -2.30
C ASP A 44 10.66 -3.23 -2.92
N MET A 45 9.87 -3.90 -2.07
CA MET A 45 8.86 -4.83 -2.57
C MET A 45 7.65 -4.08 -3.16
N HIS A 46 7.44 -4.21 -4.47
CA HIS A 46 6.27 -3.72 -5.20
C HIS A 46 5.97 -4.63 -6.40
N ALA A 47 4.81 -4.46 -7.05
CA ALA A 47 4.28 -5.42 -8.02
C ALA A 47 5.23 -5.71 -9.20
N THR A 48 5.98 -4.71 -9.66
CA THR A 48 6.94 -4.89 -10.76
C THR A 48 8.19 -5.69 -10.38
N ASN A 49 8.47 -5.85 -9.09
CA ASN A 49 9.58 -6.67 -8.56
C ASN A 49 9.14 -8.11 -8.25
N VAL A 50 7.90 -8.46 -8.62
CA VAL A 50 7.33 -9.81 -8.51
C VAL A 50 6.98 -10.31 -9.90
N LEU A 51 7.70 -11.33 -10.37
CA LEU A 51 7.38 -12.03 -11.62
C LEU A 51 6.58 -13.29 -11.31
N VAL A 52 5.40 -13.43 -11.90
CA VAL A 52 4.59 -14.65 -11.76
C VAL A 52 4.77 -15.53 -13.00
N ARG A 53 5.30 -16.75 -12.81
CA ARG A 53 5.54 -17.70 -13.91
C ARG A 53 5.16 -19.11 -13.48
N HIS A 54 4.26 -19.75 -14.24
CA HIS A 54 3.74 -21.10 -13.97
C HIS A 54 3.17 -21.32 -12.55
N GLY A 55 2.65 -20.26 -11.93
CA GLY A 55 2.12 -20.30 -10.56
C GLY A 55 3.14 -19.98 -9.47
N ASP A 56 4.42 -19.85 -9.82
CA ASP A 56 5.46 -19.41 -8.90
C ASP A 56 5.63 -17.90 -8.92
N ALA A 57 5.79 -17.30 -7.74
CA ALA A 57 6.20 -15.91 -7.59
C ALA A 57 7.73 -15.85 -7.43
N ILE A 58 8.39 -15.17 -8.35
CA ILE A 58 9.83 -14.98 -8.39
C ILE A 58 10.10 -13.52 -8.04
N LEU A 59 10.80 -13.30 -6.94
CA LEU A 59 11.25 -11.98 -6.50
C LEU A 59 12.53 -11.60 -7.26
N ILE A 60 12.62 -10.36 -7.71
CA ILE A 60 13.75 -9.83 -8.48
C ILE A 60 14.15 -8.45 -7.96
N ASP A 61 15.36 -8.00 -8.31
CA ASP A 61 15.88 -6.67 -7.95
C ASP A 61 16.15 -6.46 -6.45
N PHE A 62 17.13 -7.21 -5.93
CA PHE A 62 17.56 -7.15 -4.53
C PHE A 62 18.56 -6.02 -4.22
N GLU A 63 18.61 -4.95 -5.02
CA GLU A 63 19.58 -3.86 -4.83
C GLU A 63 19.42 -3.13 -3.50
N LYS A 64 18.20 -3.08 -2.95
CA LYS A 64 17.89 -2.46 -1.64
C LYS A 64 17.76 -3.46 -0.51
N LEU A 65 18.32 -4.67 -0.66
CA LEU A 65 18.27 -5.67 0.39
C LEU A 65 18.93 -5.14 1.66
N GLU A 66 18.18 -5.18 2.76
CA GLU A 66 18.62 -4.69 4.06
C GLU A 66 18.51 -5.81 5.09
N PRO A 67 19.57 -6.07 5.88
CA PRO A 67 19.64 -7.26 6.74
C PRO A 67 18.74 -7.18 7.99
N HIS A 68 18.20 -6.00 8.29
CA HIS A 68 17.48 -5.75 9.54
C HIS A 68 16.26 -4.86 9.34
N PHE A 69 15.17 -5.45 8.89
CA PHE A 69 13.87 -4.79 8.74
C PHE A 69 12.77 -5.58 9.45
N PRO A 70 11.67 -4.91 9.88
CA PRO A 70 10.50 -5.61 10.38
C PRO A 70 10.00 -6.65 9.36
N LEU A 71 9.66 -7.85 9.81
CA LEU A 71 9.16 -8.93 8.93
C LEU A 71 7.95 -8.53 8.09
N THR A 72 7.19 -7.54 8.55
CA THR A 72 6.00 -7.03 7.87
C THR A 72 6.29 -5.96 6.82
N TYR A 73 7.55 -5.52 6.69
CA TYR A 73 7.90 -4.41 5.81
C TYR A 73 7.59 -4.71 4.34
N ASP A 74 8.15 -5.79 3.78
CA ASP A 74 7.93 -6.13 2.38
C ASP A 74 6.45 -6.45 2.06
N PRO A 75 5.71 -7.24 2.87
CA PRO A 75 4.29 -7.44 2.66
C PRO A 75 3.48 -6.13 2.69
N ALA A 76 3.76 -5.23 3.64
CA ALA A 76 3.05 -3.96 3.75
C ALA A 76 3.36 -3.02 2.57
N SER A 77 4.61 -2.98 2.11
CA SER A 77 5.04 -2.23 0.93
C SER A 77 4.36 -2.75 -0.34
N LEU A 78 4.30 -4.07 -0.52
CA LEU A 78 3.63 -4.70 -1.66
C LEU A 78 2.12 -4.44 -1.65
N GLU A 79 1.47 -4.60 -0.50
CA GLU A 79 0.04 -4.33 -0.33
C GLU A 79 -0.28 -2.86 -0.67
N GLY A 80 0.52 -1.92 -0.14
CA GLY A 80 0.41 -0.50 -0.46
C GLY A 80 0.58 -0.21 -1.95
N GLY A 81 1.59 -0.82 -2.59
CA GLY A 81 1.84 -0.69 -4.02
C GLY A 81 0.67 -1.19 -4.87
N LEU A 82 0.18 -2.40 -4.60
CA LEU A 82 -0.97 -2.99 -5.31
C LEU A 82 -2.25 -2.19 -5.13
N PHE A 83 -2.47 -1.64 -3.93
CA PHE A 83 -3.62 -0.80 -3.65
C PHE A 83 -3.59 0.50 -4.48
N VAL A 84 -2.43 1.15 -4.55
CA VAL A 84 -2.23 2.37 -5.35
C VAL A 84 -2.34 2.09 -6.85
N GLU A 85 -1.69 1.03 -7.34
CA GLU A 85 -1.76 0.63 -8.75
C GLU A 85 -3.19 0.28 -9.17
N GLY A 86 -3.92 -0.43 -8.31
CA GLY A 86 -5.34 -0.73 -8.52
C GLY A 86 -6.19 0.54 -8.73
N PHE A 87 -5.95 1.60 -7.95
CA PHE A 87 -6.62 2.88 -8.17
C PHE A 87 -6.23 3.56 -9.48
N ILE A 88 -4.96 3.49 -9.87
CA ILE A 88 -4.49 4.07 -11.13
C ILE A 88 -5.18 3.38 -12.31
N GLU A 89 -5.28 2.05 -12.29
CA GLU A 89 -5.97 1.29 -13.33
C GLU A 89 -7.48 1.57 -13.36
N ASP A 90 -8.13 1.73 -12.21
CA ASP A 90 -9.53 2.11 -12.14
C ASP A 90 -9.80 3.54 -12.66
N LEU A 91 -8.87 4.47 -12.41
CA LEU A 91 -8.94 5.84 -12.94
C LEU A 91 -8.79 5.85 -14.46
N LYS A 92 -7.84 5.08 -15.01
CA LYS A 92 -7.67 4.90 -16.46
C LYS A 92 -8.92 4.29 -17.10
N LYS A 93 -9.51 3.26 -16.47
CA LYS A 93 -10.76 2.64 -16.97
C LYS A 93 -11.95 3.61 -16.93
N LYS A 94 -12.01 4.52 -15.96
CA LYS A 94 -13.07 5.55 -15.88
C LYS A 94 -12.89 6.68 -16.90
N SER A 95 -11.65 7.10 -17.19
CA SER A 95 -11.38 8.10 -18.24
C SER A 95 -11.62 7.57 -19.65
N LEU A 96 -11.54 6.26 -19.84
CA LEU A 96 -11.81 5.57 -21.10
C LEU A 96 -13.30 5.24 -21.34
N ARG A 97 -14.21 5.56 -20.40
CA ARG A 97 -15.65 5.39 -20.67
C ARG A 97 -16.11 6.49 -21.63
N PRO A 98 -16.69 6.16 -22.80
CA PRO A 98 -17.22 7.17 -23.70
C PRO A 98 -18.30 7.97 -22.96
N ARG A 99 -18.24 9.30 -23.03
CA ARG A 99 -19.32 10.16 -22.55
C ARG A 99 -20.55 9.81 -23.39
N SER A 100 -21.55 9.19 -22.78
CA SER A 100 -22.87 9.06 -23.38
C SER A 100 -23.45 10.46 -23.52
N SER A 101 -23.37 10.98 -24.74
CA SER A 101 -24.11 12.14 -25.23
C SER A 101 -25.59 11.85 -25.29
#